data_AF-A0A140LA00-F1
#
_entry.id   AF-A0A140LA00-F1
#
_cell.length_a   1.000
_cell.length_b   1.000
_cell.length_c   1.000
_cell.angle_alpha   90.00
_cell.angle_beta   90.00
_cell.angle_gamma   90.00
#
_symmetry.space_group_name_H-M   'P 1'
#
loop_
_entity.id
_entity.type
_entity.pdbx_description
1 polymer ?
#
loop_
_entity_poly.entity_id
_entity_poly.type
_entity_poly.pdbx_seq_one_letter_code
_entity_poly.pdbx_strand_id
1 'polypeptide(L)'
;MYEELLELVKGNKIKYHIYMDDLLINVDVSRVEIECNSIKLFIPGGEITIWDSNKIVKCRRPDNLIIQCSHCFRIYNQYGDNIGFVYC
;
A
#
# COMPACT_ATOMS: atom_id res chain seq x y z
N MET A 1 4.63 6.22 -10.82
CA MET A 1 3.71 5.64 -9.83
C MET A 1 4.33 5.51 -8.45
N TYR A 2 5.51 4.91 -8.30
CA TYR A 2 6.21 4.86 -7.01
C TYR A 2 6.43 6.26 -6.40
N GLU A 3 6.89 7.23 -7.17
CA GLU A 3 7.02 8.63 -6.71
C GLU A 3 5.69 9.24 -6.19
N GLU A 4 4.56 8.97 -6.86
CA GLU A 4 3.25 9.44 -6.37
C GLU A 4 2.85 8.77 -5.05
N LEU A 5 3.18 7.48 -4.89
CA LEU A 5 3.00 6.76 -3.63
C LEU A 5 3.91 7.35 -2.54
N LEU A 6 5.15 7.70 -2.88
CA LEU A 6 6.10 8.32 -1.97
C LEU A 6 5.56 9.65 -1.42
N GLU A 7 5.00 10.49 -2.29
CA GLU A 7 4.38 11.76 -1.89
C GLU A 7 3.13 11.54 -1.04
N LEU A 8 2.32 10.50 -1.34
CA LEU A 8 1.19 10.12 -0.50
C LEU A 8 1.63 9.82 0.94
N VAL A 9 2.65 8.98 1.11
CA VAL A 9 3.08 8.49 2.43
C VAL A 9 3.83 9.53 3.27
N LYS A 10 4.46 10.53 2.66
CA LYS A 10 5.14 11.62 3.39
C LYS A 10 4.19 12.60 4.08
N GLY A 11 2.97 12.76 3.55
CA GLY A 11 2.06 13.85 3.95
C GLY A 11 0.78 13.41 4.67
N ASN A 12 0.49 12.11 4.75
CA ASN A 12 -0.85 11.64 5.14
C ASN A 12 -0.81 10.47 6.13
N LYS A 13 -1.85 10.39 6.96
CA LYS A 13 -2.18 9.14 7.68
C LYS A 13 -2.72 8.15 6.65
N ILE A 14 -1.89 7.18 6.27
CA ILE A 14 -2.25 6.17 5.28
C ILE A 14 -2.95 4.97 5.92
N LYS A 15 -3.80 4.32 5.14
CA LYS A 15 -4.39 3.01 5.45
C LYS A 15 -3.77 1.98 4.52
N TYR A 16 -3.63 0.75 5.03
CA TYR A 16 -3.17 -0.37 4.24
C TYR A 16 -4.13 -1.55 4.35
N HIS A 17 -4.50 -2.11 3.20
CA HIS A 17 -5.20 -3.38 3.13
C HIS A 17 -4.27 -4.45 2.60
N ILE A 18 -4.07 -5.49 3.40
CA ILE A 18 -3.36 -6.70 2.95
C ILE A 18 -4.33 -7.50 2.08
N TYR A 19 -3.84 -7.99 0.95
CA TYR A 19 -4.55 -8.96 0.12
C TYR A 19 -3.91 -10.33 0.31
N MET A 20 -4.63 -11.28 0.91
CA MET A 20 -4.14 -12.64 1.17
C MET A 20 -5.31 -13.62 1.08
N ASP A 21 -5.17 -14.70 0.31
CA ASP A 21 -6.18 -15.75 0.16
C ASP A 21 -7.60 -15.22 -0.12
N ASP A 22 -7.70 -14.28 -1.06
CA ASP A 22 -8.93 -13.57 -1.44
C ASP A 22 -9.60 -12.74 -0.32
N LEU A 23 -8.90 -12.54 0.80
CA LEU A 23 -9.30 -11.66 1.87
C LEU A 23 -8.60 -10.31 1.77
N LEU A 24 -9.38 -9.26 2.02
CA LEU A 24 -8.91 -7.89 2.22
C LEU A 24 -8.94 -7.58 3.70
N ILE A 25 -7.76 -7.57 4.32
CA ILE A 25 -7.62 -7.33 5.75
C ILE A 25 -7.19 -5.89 5.97
N ASN A 26 -8.01 -5.15 6.72
CA ASN A 26 -7.65 -3.79 7.11
C ASN A 26 -6.63 -3.81 8.24
N VAL A 27 -5.49 -3.15 8.02
CA VAL A 27 -4.45 -2.98 9.03
C VAL A 27 -4.09 -1.52 9.22
N ASP A 28 -4.00 -1.12 10.48
CA ASP A 28 -3.56 0.22 10.84
C ASP A 28 -2.04 0.33 10.66
N VAL A 29 -1.63 1.28 9.83
CA VAL A 29 -0.22 1.63 9.67
C VAL A 29 0.18 2.53 10.84
N SER A 30 1.02 2.02 11.72
CA SER A 30 1.48 2.71 12.93
C SER A 30 2.64 3.67 12.64
N ARG A 31 3.49 3.31 11.68
CA ARG A 31 4.67 4.08 11.29
C ARG A 31 5.01 3.79 9.84
N VAL A 32 5.58 4.78 9.16
CA VAL A 32 6.16 4.65 7.83
C VAL A 32 7.63 5.05 7.91
N GLU A 33 8.52 4.23 7.35
CA GLU A 33 9.93 4.58 7.12
C GLU A 33 10.21 4.59 5.62
N ILE A 34 10.90 5.63 5.17
CA ILE A 34 11.27 5.79 3.76
C ILE A 34 12.78 5.58 3.67
N GLU A 35 13.18 4.60 2.88
CA GLU A 35 14.57 4.30 2.56
C GLU A 35 14.88 4.70 1.11
N CYS A 36 16.15 4.57 0.70
CA CYS A 36 16.59 4.99 -0.64
C CYS A 36 15.81 4.32 -1.78
N ASN A 37 15.39 3.07 -1.62
CA ASN A 37 14.72 2.27 -2.64
C ASN A 37 13.46 1.53 -2.13
N SER A 38 12.98 1.87 -0.93
CA SER A 38 11.83 1.20 -0.34
C SER A 38 11.00 2.10 0.59
N ILE A 39 9.75 1.72 0.76
CA ILE A 39 8.84 2.25 1.79
C ILE A 39 8.49 1.08 2.72
N LYS A 40 8.77 1.23 4.01
CA LYS A 40 8.40 0.27 5.05
C LYS A 40 7.16 0.75 5.80
N LEU A 41 6.12 -0.08 5.82
CA LEU A 41 4.90 0.14 6.58
C LEU A 41 4.92 -0.77 7.81
N PHE A 42 4.93 -0.18 9.01
CA PHE A 42 4.87 -0.93 10.25
C PHE A 42 3.41 -1.15 10.66
N ILE A 43 3.02 -2.42 10.73
CA ILE A 43 1.67 -2.87 11.03
C ILE A 43 1.68 -3.78 12.28
N PRO A 44 0.53 -4.01 12.93
CA PRO A 44 0.47 -5.01 14.00
C PRO A 44 0.96 -6.37 13.50
N GLY A 45 1.99 -6.91 14.15
CA GLY A 45 2.55 -8.22 13.82
C GLY A 45 3.67 -8.24 12.78
N GLY A 46 4.08 -7.10 12.21
CA GLY A 46 5.23 -7.08 11.29
C GLY A 46 5.44 -5.78 10.52
N GLU A 47 6.18 -5.90 9.43
CA GLU A 47 6.40 -4.81 8.48
C GLU A 47 6.11 -5.27 7.04
N ILE A 48 5.64 -4.34 6.21
CA ILE A 48 5.49 -4.52 4.78
C ILE A 48 6.48 -3.62 4.07
N THR A 49 7.34 -4.19 3.24
CA THR A 49 8.33 -3.46 2.46
C THR A 49 7.86 -3.36 1.01
N ILE A 50 7.65 -2.14 0.54
CA ILE A 50 7.28 -1.81 -0.83
C ILE A 50 8.54 -1.29 -1.52
N TRP A 51 9.06 -2.05 -2.46
CA TRP A 51 10.26 -1.68 -3.22
C TRP A 51 9.90 -0.78 -4.40
N ASP A 52 10.82 0.08 -4.80
CA ASP A 52 10.70 0.92 -6.01
C ASP A 52 10.49 0.11 -7.30
N SER A 53 11.03 -1.11 -7.33
CA SER A 53 10.90 -2.09 -8.40
C SER A 53 9.54 -2.82 -8.40
N ASN A 54 8.71 -2.67 -7.37
CA ASN A 54 7.38 -3.25 -7.37
C ASN A 54 6.50 -2.56 -8.42
N LYS A 55 5.67 -3.36 -9.08
CA LYS A 55 4.64 -2.81 -9.97
C LYS A 55 3.56 -2.17 -9.09
N ILE A 56 3.35 -0.87 -9.31
CA ILE A 56 2.36 -0.07 -8.58
C ILE A 56 1.37 0.53 -9.58
N VAL A 57 0.08 0.35 -9.32
CA VAL A 57 -1.00 0.80 -10.19
C VAL A 57 -1.94 1.72 -9.42
N LYS A 58 -2.20 2.91 -9.94
CA LYS A 58 -3.24 3.79 -9.38
C LYS A 58 -4.61 3.17 -9.61
N CYS A 59 -5.46 3.17 -8.61
CA CYS A 59 -6.83 2.72 -8.71
C CYS A 59 -7.76 3.69 -7.99
N ARG A 60 -9.06 3.56 -8.23
CA ARG A 60 -10.08 4.43 -7.59
C ARG A 60 -10.36 4.02 -6.14
N ARG A 61 -10.15 2.75 -5.81
CA ARG A 61 -10.43 2.13 -4.52
C ARG A 61 -9.84 0.72 -4.46
N PRO A 62 -9.66 0.13 -3.27
CA PRO A 62 -9.43 -1.30 -3.13
C PRO A 62 -10.57 -2.10 -3.74
N ASP A 63 -10.27 -3.31 -4.20
CA ASP A 63 -11.30 -4.20 -4.75
C ASP A 63 -12.37 -4.51 -3.70
N ASN A 64 -13.61 -4.74 -4.14
CA ASN A 64 -14.74 -5.14 -3.29
C ASN A 64 -15.13 -4.21 -2.12
N LEU A 65 -14.57 -2.99 -2.05
CA LEU A 65 -14.96 -1.98 -1.07
C LEU A 65 -15.73 -0.82 -1.69
N ILE A 66 -16.83 -0.40 -1.05
CA ILE A 66 -17.57 0.80 -1.41
C ILE A 66 -17.04 1.97 -0.57
N ILE A 67 -15.79 2.35 -0.84
CA ILE A 67 -15.16 3.54 -0.26
C ILE A 67 -14.66 4.43 -1.39
N GLN A 68 -14.78 5.74 -1.20
CA GLN A 68 -14.19 6.74 -2.08
C GLN A 68 -12.87 7.18 -1.45
N CYS A 69 -11.76 6.81 -2.06
CA CYS A 69 -10.42 7.27 -1.65
C CYS A 69 -9.93 8.27 -2.69
N SER A 70 -9.32 9.36 -2.22
CA SER A 70 -8.79 10.39 -3.12
C SER A 70 -7.54 9.86 -3.85
N HIS A 71 -6.75 9.04 -3.15
CA HIS A 71 -5.53 8.43 -3.65
C HIS A 71 -5.50 6.98 -3.20
N CYS A 72 -5.47 6.05 -4.15
CA CYS A 72 -5.38 4.62 -3.89
C CYS A 72 -4.42 3.96 -4.87
N PHE A 73 -3.53 3.12 -4.33
CA PHE A 73 -2.49 2.44 -5.08
C PHE A 73 -2.54 0.95 -4.77
N ARG A 74 -2.60 0.12 -5.81
CA ARG A 74 -2.47 -1.33 -5.72
C ARG A 74 -1.02 -1.71 -5.95
N ILE A 75 -0.52 -2.64 -5.13
CA ILE A 75 0.88 -3.03 -5.12
C ILE A 75 0.99 -4.51 -5.47
N TYR A 76 1.93 -4.82 -6.35
CA TYR A 76 2.18 -6.18 -6.79
C TYR A 76 3.59 -6.63 -6.40
N ASN A 77 3.73 -7.88 -5.99
CA ASN A 77 5.04 -8.50 -5.77
C ASN A 77 5.72 -8.81 -7.13
N GLN A 78 6.94 -9.35 -7.05
CA GLN A 78 7.72 -9.75 -8.23
C GLN A 78 7.11 -10.90 -9.05
N TYR A 79 6.19 -11.67 -8.46
CA TYR A 79 5.48 -12.77 -9.12
C TYR A 79 4.20 -12.29 -9.83
N GLY A 80 3.82 -11.02 -9.66
CA GLY A 80 2.62 -10.44 -10.25
C GLY A 80 1.36 -10.59 -9.38
N ASP A 81 1.51 -11.05 -8.13
CA ASP A 81 0.38 -11.15 -7.19
C ASP A 81 0.13 -9.80 -6.52
N ASN A 82 -1.14 -9.47 -6.32
CA ASN A 82 -1.53 -8.32 -5.53
C ASN A 82 -1.25 -8.60 -4.05
N ILE A 83 -0.40 -7.78 -3.43
CA ILE A 83 -0.08 -7.90 -2.00
C ILE A 83 -0.90 -6.94 -1.15
N GLY A 84 -1.54 -5.94 -1.76
CA GLY A 84 -2.39 -5.02 -1.02
C GLY A 84 -2.57 -3.66 -1.66
N PHE A 85 -3.20 -2.78 -0.88
CA PHE A 85 -3.59 -1.44 -1.28
C PHE A 85 -3.15 -0.40 -0.25
N VAL A 86 -2.48 0.66 -0.70
CA VAL A 86 -2.18 1.85 0.11
C VAL A 86 -3.11 2.99 -0.32
N TYR A 87 -3.77 3.65 0.63
CA TYR A 87 -4.69 4.74 0.32
C TYR A 87 -4.89 5.75 1.46
N CYS A 88 -5.46 6.92 1.13
CA CYS A 88 -5.93 7.94 2.08
C CYS A 88 -7.38 8.37 1.82
#